data_AF-A0A6L8HPB5-F1
#
_entry.id   AF-A0A6L8HPB5-F1
#
_cell.length_a   1.000
_cell.length_b   1.000
_cell.length_c   1.000
_cell.angle_alpha   90.00
_cell.angle_beta   90.00
_cell.angle_gamma   90.00
#
_symmetry.space_group_name_H-M   'P 1'
#
loop_
_entity.id
_entity.type
_entity.pdbx_description
1 polymer ?
#
loop_
_entity_poly.entity_id
_entity_poly.type
_entity_poly.pdbx_seq_one_letter_code
_entity_poly.pdbx_strand_id
1 'polypeptide(L)'
;MPRRPGRLPSRQWERLRRAILDGAGWRCERCGNGPPLEVHHRDRDRANNDPANLEALCPGCHLAEHDRLRDRPKARAWRAWARELTRSA
;
A
#
# COMPACT_ATOMS: atom_id res chain seq x y z
N MET A 1 -26.73 -1.28 13.12
CA MET A 1 -26.06 -0.58 12.01
C MET A 1 -25.85 -1.57 10.87
N PRO A 2 -26.56 -1.46 9.72
CA PRO A 2 -26.29 -2.34 8.59
C PRO A 2 -24.83 -2.13 8.16
N ARG A 3 -24.12 -3.23 7.93
CA ARG A 3 -22.75 -3.17 7.40
C ARG A 3 -22.83 -2.48 6.04
N ARG A 4 -22.02 -1.44 5.81
CA ARG A 4 -21.90 -0.82 4.47
C ARG A 4 -21.60 -1.94 3.46
N PRO A 5 -22.42 -2.12 2.41
CA PRO A 5 -22.22 -3.17 1.43
C PRO A 5 -20.82 -3.03 0.81
N GLY A 6 -20.13 -4.15 0.62
CA GLY A 6 -18.78 -4.20 0.02
C GLY A 6 -17.60 -4.29 0.99
N ARG A 7 -17.80 -4.17 2.31
CA ARG A 7 -16.70 -4.39 3.28
C ARG A 7 -16.56 -5.88 3.63
N LEU A 8 -15.45 -6.49 3.23
CA LEU A 8 -15.11 -7.85 3.64
C LEU A 8 -15.03 -7.97 5.19
N PRO A 9 -15.46 -9.10 5.78
CA PRO A 9 -15.20 -9.41 7.19
C PRO A 9 -13.70 -9.30 7.52
N SER A 10 -13.35 -8.85 8.73
CA SER A 10 -11.96 -8.59 9.14
C SER A 10 -11.01 -9.75 8.83
N ARG A 11 -11.39 -10.99 9.14
CA ARG A 11 -10.58 -12.19 8.87
C ARG A 11 -10.34 -12.44 7.37
N GLN A 12 -11.34 -12.15 6.54
CA GLN A 12 -11.21 -12.34 5.08
C GLN A 12 -10.33 -11.24 4.47
N TRP A 13 -10.48 -10.00 4.97
CA TRP A 13 -9.60 -8.90 4.60
C TRP A 13 -8.16 -9.14 5.03
N GLU A 14 -7.91 -9.65 6.24
CA GLU A 14 -6.56 -10.00 6.72
C GLU A 14 -5.88 -11.03 5.82
N ARG A 15 -6.60 -12.08 5.42
CA ARG A 15 -6.10 -13.10 4.48
C ARG A 15 -5.81 -12.52 3.11
N LEU A 16 -6.73 -11.73 2.56
CA LEU A 16 -6.55 -11.07 1.27
C LEU A 16 -5.36 -10.11 1.31
N ARG A 17 -5.30 -9.24 2.32
CA ARG A 17 -4.19 -8.33 2.56
C ARG A 17 -2.87 -9.09 2.62
N ARG A 18 -2.82 -10.19 3.38
CA ARG A 18 -1.61 -11.01 3.48
C ARG A 18 -1.20 -11.60 2.13
N ALA A 19 -2.15 -12.14 1.36
CA ALA A 19 -1.88 -12.68 0.03
C ALA A 19 -1.34 -11.62 -0.95
N ILE A 20 -1.88 -10.41 -0.95
CA ILE A 20 -1.38 -9.30 -1.77
C ILE A 20 0.05 -8.90 -1.35
N LEU A 21 0.31 -8.80 -0.04
CA LEU A 21 1.64 -8.45 0.47
C LEU A 21 2.69 -9.54 0.19
N ASP A 22 2.31 -10.82 0.34
CA ASP A 22 3.18 -11.96 0.03
C ASP A 22 3.45 -12.04 -1.49
N GLY A 23 2.43 -11.81 -2.34
CA GLY A 23 2.58 -11.75 -3.80
C GLY A 23 3.46 -10.60 -4.27
N ALA A 24 3.42 -9.45 -3.59
CA ALA A 24 4.32 -8.32 -3.83
C ALA A 24 5.72 -8.51 -3.23
N GLY A 25 6.01 -9.66 -2.62
CA GLY A 25 7.30 -9.97 -2.01
C GLY A 25 7.67 -9.03 -0.87
N TRP A 26 6.67 -8.51 -0.15
CA TRP A 26 6.86 -7.51 0.92
C TRP A 26 7.58 -6.24 0.47
N ARG A 27 7.38 -5.85 -0.79
CA ARG A 27 7.90 -4.60 -1.35
C ARG A 27 6.77 -3.78 -1.95
N CYS A 28 6.93 -2.45 -1.87
CA CYS A 28 6.02 -1.51 -2.51
C CYS A 28 6.10 -1.68 -4.03
N GLU A 29 4.97 -1.92 -4.69
CA GLU A 29 4.91 -2.14 -6.14
C GLU A 29 5.30 -0.90 -6.97
N ARG A 30 5.33 0.29 -6.35
CA ARG A 30 5.67 1.55 -7.03
C ARG A 30 7.12 2.01 -6.84
N CYS A 31 7.73 1.72 -5.69
CA CYS A 31 9.07 2.24 -5.37
C CYS A 31 10.06 1.19 -4.86
N GLY A 32 9.60 -0.04 -4.63
CA GLY A 32 10.41 -1.15 -4.14
C GLY A 32 10.75 -1.09 -2.65
N ASN A 33 10.29 -0.07 -1.91
CA ASN A 33 10.56 0.05 -0.48
C ASN A 33 9.95 -1.11 0.31
N GLY A 34 10.63 -1.52 1.37
CA GLY A 34 10.17 -2.56 2.28
C GLY A 34 9.05 -2.10 3.24
N PRO A 35 8.68 -2.96 4.20
CA PRO A 35 7.62 -2.69 5.18
C PRO A 35 7.91 -1.47 6.07
N PRO A 36 6.88 -0.82 6.64
CA PRO A 36 5.47 -1.22 6.62
C PRO A 36 4.80 -0.99 5.25
N LEU A 37 3.89 -1.90 4.86
CA LEU A 37 3.11 -1.83 3.63
C LEU A 37 1.61 -1.83 3.91
N GLU A 38 0.88 -1.07 3.12
CA GLU A 38 -0.57 -0.94 3.12
C GLU A 38 -1.13 -1.39 1.77
N VAL A 39 -2.37 -1.87 1.78
CA VAL A 39 -3.07 -2.27 0.55
C VAL A 39 -3.95 -1.11 0.12
N HIS A 40 -3.75 -0.66 -1.12
CA HIS A 40 -4.49 0.44 -1.72
C HIS A 40 -5.41 -0.08 -2.84
N HIS A 41 -6.63 0.44 -2.88
CA HIS A 41 -7.57 0.21 -3.98
C HIS A 41 -7.27 1.20 -5.12
N ARG A 42 -6.85 0.69 -6.29
CA ARG A 42 -6.47 1.51 -7.46
C ARG A 42 -7.62 2.39 -7.94
N ASP A 43 -8.84 1.86 -7.95
CA ASP A 43 -10.08 2.57 -8.31
C ASP A 43 -10.65 3.46 -7.18
N ARG A 44 -10.06 3.41 -5.99
CA ARG A 44 -10.53 4.08 -4.76
C ARG A 44 -11.92 3.61 -4.29
N ASP A 45 -12.46 2.56 -4.87
CA ASP A 45 -13.67 1.90 -4.42
C ASP A 45 -13.33 0.80 -3.42
N ARG A 46 -13.68 1.05 -2.14
CA ARG A 46 -13.44 0.11 -1.04
C ARG A 46 -14.30 -1.15 -1.14
N ALA A 47 -15.31 -1.18 -2.00
CA ALA A 47 -16.12 -2.36 -2.27
C ALA A 47 -15.47 -3.31 -3.29
N ASN A 48 -14.58 -2.79 -4.15
CA ASN A 48 -13.90 -3.59 -5.17
C ASN A 48 -12.65 -4.28 -4.61
N ASN A 49 -12.84 -5.47 -4.06
CA ASN A 49 -11.77 -6.26 -3.45
C ASN A 49 -11.09 -7.23 -4.43
N ASP A 50 -11.19 -6.97 -5.74
CA ASP A 50 -10.46 -7.76 -6.73
C ASP A 50 -8.95 -7.64 -6.48
N PRO A 51 -8.20 -8.74 -6.33
CA PRO A 51 -6.75 -8.73 -6.17
C PRO A 51 -6.02 -7.87 -7.21
N ALA A 52 -6.51 -7.77 -8.45
CA ALA A 52 -5.93 -6.93 -9.49
C ALA A 52 -6.17 -5.42 -9.26
N ASN A 53 -7.24 -5.07 -8.53
CA ASN A 53 -7.53 -3.70 -8.11
C ASN A 53 -6.76 -3.31 -6.83
N LEU A 54 -6.15 -4.27 -6.14
CA LEU A 54 -5.37 -4.03 -4.93
C LEU A 54 -3.89 -3.88 -5.28
N GLU A 55 -3.24 -2.89 -4.69
CA GLU A 55 -1.78 -2.70 -4.81
C GLU A 55 -1.12 -2.56 -3.45
N ALA A 56 0.08 -3.14 -3.30
CA ALA A 56 0.87 -3.04 -2.07
C ALA A 56 1.75 -1.78 -2.11
N LEU A 57 1.45 -0.80 -1.26
CA LEU A 57 2.15 0.48 -1.20
C LEU A 57 2.77 0.76 0.16
N CYS A 58 3.94 1.39 0.18
CA CYS A 58 4.49 1.95 1.41
C CYS A 58 3.71 3.24 1.81
N PRO A 59 3.69 3.64 3.09
CA PRO A 59 2.97 4.82 3.56
C PRO A 59 3.26 6.09 2.76
N GLY A 60 4.51 6.27 2.30
CA GLY A 60 4.89 7.41 1.47
C GLY A 60 4.24 7.40 0.09
N CYS A 61 4.13 6.23 -0.55
CA CYS A 61 3.43 6.08 -1.83
C CYS A 61 1.91 6.11 -1.66
N HIS A 62 1.41 5.50 -0.59
CA HIS A 62 -0.01 5.47 -0.26
C HIS A 62 -0.55 6.88 0.01
N LEU A 63 0.17 7.68 0.83
CA LEU A 63 -0.18 9.08 1.09
C LEU A 63 -0.13 9.93 -0.18
N ALA A 64 0.87 9.73 -1.05
CA ALA A 64 0.99 10.47 -2.29
C ALA A 64 -0.23 10.28 -3.22
N GLU A 65 -0.89 9.12 -3.17
CA GLU A 65 -2.10 8.83 -3.94
C GLU A 65 -3.36 9.47 -3.36
N HIS A 66 -3.49 9.54 -2.03
CA HIS A 66 -4.62 10.19 -1.37
C HIS A 66 -4.52 11.72 -1.43
N ASP A 67 -3.32 12.27 -1.30
CA ASP A 67 -3.12 13.71 -1.06
C ASP A 67 -2.84 14.50 -2.37
N ARG A 68 -2.99 13.87 -3.55
CA ARG A 68 -2.58 14.43 -4.86
C ARG A 68 -1.13 14.95 -4.87
N LEU A 69 -0.28 14.52 -3.95
CA LEU A 69 1.09 14.98 -3.76
C LEU A 69 2.10 14.26 -4.67
N ARG A 70 1.70 13.88 -5.90
CA ARG A 70 2.58 13.17 -6.85
C ARG A 70 3.91 13.90 -7.10
N ASP A 71 3.96 15.22 -6.86
CA ASP A 71 5.09 16.09 -7.20
C ASP A 71 5.75 16.84 -6.02
N ARG A 72 5.68 16.37 -4.76
CA ARG A 72 6.43 17.04 -3.67
C ARG A 72 7.86 16.50 -3.47
N PRO A 73 8.91 17.37 -3.46
CA PRO A 73 10.30 16.99 -3.22
C PRO A 73 10.54 16.24 -1.90
N LYS A 74 9.72 16.49 -0.88
CA LYS A 74 9.82 15.86 0.45
C LYS A 74 9.57 14.34 0.43
N ALA A 75 8.78 13.83 -0.53
CA ALA A 75 8.61 12.41 -0.75
C ALA A 75 9.89 11.75 -1.31
N ARG A 76 10.73 12.50 -2.04
CA ARG A 76 12.07 12.06 -2.48
C ARG A 76 13.10 12.07 -1.35
N ALA A 77 13.00 13.00 -0.40
CA ALA A 77 13.91 13.05 0.75
C ALA A 77 13.73 11.87 1.72
N TRP A 78 12.49 11.45 2.01
CA TRP A 78 12.24 10.20 2.74
C TRP A 78 12.75 8.97 1.98
N ARG A 79 12.61 8.96 0.63
CA ARG A 79 13.14 7.90 -0.24
C ARG A 79 14.66 7.79 -0.20
N ALA A 80 15.40 8.88 0.04
CA ALA A 80 16.85 8.85 0.18
C ALA A 80 17.27 8.28 1.55
N TRP A 81 16.63 8.74 2.64
CA TRP A 81 16.99 8.30 3.99
C TRP A 81 16.66 6.82 4.28
N ALA A 82 15.54 6.30 3.76
CA ALA A 82 15.15 4.90 3.93
C ALA A 82 16.03 3.91 3.13
N ARG A 83 16.66 4.36 2.04
CA ARG A 83 17.58 3.54 1.24
C ARG A 83 18.96 3.40 1.87
N GLU A 84 19.42 4.42 2.60
CA GLU A 84 20.71 4.39 3.31
C GLU A 84 20.71 3.38 4.47
N LEU A 85 19.58 3.25 5.20
CA LEU A 85 19.46 2.36 6.37
C LEU A 85 19.36 0.86 6.04
N THR A 86 19.15 0.49 4.77
CA THR A 86 19.08 -0.91 4.33
C THR A 86 20.38 -1.39 3.65
N ARG A 87 21.40 -0.53 3.56
CA ARG A 87 22.72 -0.85 2.95
C ARG A 87 23.81 -1.19 3.96
N SER A 88 23.54 -1.11 5.26
CA SER A 88 24.49 -1.43 6.33
C SER A 88 24.01 -2.63 7.16
N ALA A 89 23.91 -3.78 6.51
CA ALA A 89 23.89 -5.10 7.13
C ALA A 89 24.84 -6.01 6.34
#